data_AF-A0A5F0JK51-F1
#
_entry.id   AF-A0A5F0JK51-F1
#
_cell.length_a   1.000
_cell.length_b   1.000
_cell.length_c   1.000
_cell.angle_alpha   90.00
_cell.angle_beta   90.00
_cell.angle_gamma   90.00
#
_symmetry.space_group_name_H-M   'P 1'
#
loop_
_entity.id
_entity.type
_entity.pdbx_description
1 polymer ?
#
loop_
_entity_poly.entity_id
_entity_poly.type
_entity_poly.pdbx_seq_one_letter_code
_entity_poly.pdbx_strand_id
1 'polypeptide(L)' 'MIDIDDFRYKSHHLLLDLDAATNHLMMLVVANNVSGSIWNEATLRQRLAYEAWAILIVTFQPQKIL' A
#
# COMPACT_ATOMS: atom_id res chain seq x y z
N MET A 1 -10.46 -18.14 4.63
CA MET A 1 -9.07 -18.46 4.24
C MET A 1 -8.86 -17.89 2.86
N ILE A 2 -7.85 -17.04 2.69
CA ILE A 2 -7.51 -16.49 1.37
C ILE A 2 -6.77 -17.60 0.61
N ASP A 3 -7.30 -18.04 -0.52
CA ASP A 3 -6.58 -18.95 -1.40
C ASP A 3 -5.39 -18.23 -2.07
N ILE A 4 -4.38 -18.98 -2.52
CA ILE A 4 -3.13 -18.42 -3.03
C ILE A 4 -3.34 -17.50 -4.24
N ASP A 5 -4.33 -17.78 -5.09
CA ASP A 5 -4.65 -16.94 -6.24
C ASP A 5 -5.31 -15.61 -5.82
N ASP A 6 -6.21 -15.65 -4.83
CA ASP A 6 -6.80 -14.45 -4.24
C ASP A 6 -5.74 -13.60 -3.52
N PHE A 7 -4.79 -14.24 -2.83
CA PHE A 7 -3.65 -13.54 -2.22
C PHE A 7 -2.79 -12.88 -3.28
N ARG A 8 -2.41 -13.59 -4.35
CA ARG A 8 -1.59 -13.04 -5.44
C ARG A 8 -2.26 -11.86 -6.12
N TYR A 9 -3.55 -12.00 -6.43
CA TYR A 9 -4.34 -10.94 -7.06
C TYR A 9 -4.43 -9.69 -6.18
N LYS A 10 -4.84 -9.85 -4.90
CA LYS A 10 -4.95 -8.74 -3.95
C LYS A 10 -3.60 -8.11 -3.65
N SER A 11 -2.54 -8.92 -3.52
CA SER A 11 -1.18 -8.43 -3.31
C SER A 11 -0.74 -7.53 -4.45
N HIS A 12 -0.93 -7.98 -5.69
CA HIS A 12 -0.57 -7.19 -6.86
C HIS A 12 -1.28 -5.84 -6.88
N HIS A 13 -2.59 -5.82 -6.62
CA HIS A 13 -3.37 -4.60 -6.57
C HIS A 13 -2.92 -3.64 -5.45
N LEU A 14 -2.74 -4.14 -4.23
CA LEU A 14 -2.33 -3.32 -3.08
C LEU A 14 -0.91 -2.78 -3.24
N LEU A 15 0.01 -3.59 -3.78
CA LEU A 15 1.38 -3.17 -4.07
C LEU A 15 1.42 -2.07 -5.14
N LEU A 16 0.59 -2.16 -6.19
CA LEU A 16 0.48 -1.11 -7.19
C LEU A 16 -0.05 0.21 -6.62
N ASP A 17 -1.07 0.18 -5.76
CA ASP A 17 -1.58 1.41 -5.12
C ASP A 17 -0.57 2.01 -4.13
N LEU A 18 0.14 1.17 -3.38
CA LEU A 18 1.22 1.62 -2.48
C LEU A 18 2.38 2.26 -3.26
N ASP A 19 2.79 1.67 -4.38
CA ASP A 19 3.80 2.25 -5.27
C ASP A 19 3.33 3.60 -5.83
N ALA A 20 2.11 3.67 -6.35
CA ALA A 20 1.53 4.91 -6.87
C ALA A 20 1.44 6.02 -5.80
N ALA A 21 1.01 5.69 -4.59
CA ALA A 21 0.94 6.64 -3.48
C ALA A 21 2.34 7.11 -3.01
N THR A 22 3.31 6.19 -2.99
CA THR A 22 4.70 6.51 -2.67
C THR A 22 5.33 7.40 -3.75
N ASN A 23 5.07 7.11 -5.02
CA ASN A 23 5.52 7.93 -6.14
C ASN A 23 4.93 9.35 -6.10
N HIS A 24 3.66 9.50 -5.71
CA HIS A 24 3.07 10.81 -5.51
C HIS A 24 3.80 11.61 -4.41
N LEU A 25 4.14 10.99 -3.28
CA LEU A 25 4.95 11.65 -2.25
C LEU A 25 6.34 12.04 -2.78
N MET A 26 7.00 11.17 -3.56
CA MET A 26 8.29 11.49 -4.19
C MET A 26 8.19 12.73 -5.08
N MET A 27 7.14 12.85 -5.90
CA MET A 27 6.91 14.04 -6.71
C MET A 27 6.73 15.31 -5.87
N LEU A 28 5.96 15.24 -4.77
CA LEU A 28 5.76 16.38 -3.88
C LEU A 28 7.05 16.81 -3.18
N VAL A 29 7.88 15.84 -2.74
CA VAL A 29 9.20 16.12 -2.15
C VAL A 29 10.09 16.86 -3.15
N VAL A 30 10.17 16.38 -4.39
CA VAL A 30 10.97 17.05 -5.46
C VAL A 30 10.46 18.46 -5.75
N ALA A 31 9.14 18.67 -5.68
CA ALA A 31 8.52 19.99 -5.85
C ALA A 31 8.61 20.88 -4.60
N ASN A 32 9.27 20.44 -3.52
CA ASN A 32 9.31 21.11 -2.21
C ASN A 32 7.92 21.35 -1.58
N ASN A 33 6.91 20.58 -1.99
CA ASN A 33 5.53 20.62 -1.49
C ASN A 33 5.34 19.63 -0.34
N VAL A 34 6.13 19.81 0.74
CA VAL A 34 6.19 18.90 1.90
C VAL A 34 5.39 19.38 3.12
N SER A 35 4.38 20.22 2.88
CA SER A 35 3.51 20.77 3.93
C SER A 35 2.15 21.19 3.36
N GLY A 36 1.19 21.52 4.23
CA GLY A 36 -0.15 21.93 3.83
C GLY A 36 -1.07 20.77 3.44
N SER A 37 -2.25 21.10 2.91
CA SER A 37 -3.32 20.12 2.64
C SER A 37 -2.90 19.04 1.64
N ILE A 38 -2.25 19.43 0.54
CA ILE A 38 -1.82 18.49 -0.52
C ILE A 38 -0.88 17.43 0.05
N TRP A 39 0.09 17.84 0.87
CA TRP A 39 0.99 16.92 1.56
C TRP A 39 0.27 16.02 2.55
N ASN A 40 -0.65 16.58 3.36
CA ASN A 40 -1.42 15.83 4.34
C ASN A 40 -2.32 14.76 3.68
N GLU A 41 -2.95 15.09 2.56
CA GLU A 41 -3.78 14.16 1.79
C GLU A 41 -2.93 13.05 1.16
N ALA A 42 -1.79 13.39 0.56
CA ALA A 42 -0.90 12.41 -0.05
C ALA A 42 -0.29 11.45 1.00
N THR A 43 0.11 11.97 2.16
CA THR A 43 0.65 11.15 3.26
C THR A 43 -0.42 10.27 3.88
N LEU A 44 -1.65 10.77 4.05
CA LEU A 44 -2.78 9.95 4.49
C LEU A 44 -3.08 8.82 3.50
N ARG A 45 -3.12 9.12 2.20
CA ARG A 45 -3.33 8.10 1.16
C ARG A 45 -2.25 7.03 1.21
N GLN A 46 -0.99 7.41 1.28
CA GLN A 46 0.12 6.45 1.34
C GLN A 46 0.07 5.58 2.60
N ARG A 47 -0.27 6.18 3.74
CA ARG A 47 -0.45 5.45 5.00
C ARG A 47 -1.56 4.40 4.88
N LEU A 48 -2.72 4.77 4.32
CA LEU A 48 -3.84 3.83 4.15
C LEU A 48 -3.49 2.69 3.20
N ALA A 49 -2.77 2.96 2.10
CA ALA A 49 -2.28 1.92 1.19
C ALA A 49 -1.30 0.97 1.88
N TYR A 50 -0.38 1.50 2.70
CA TYR A 50 0.53 0.70 3.51
C TYR A 50 -0.23 -0.17 4.53
N GLU A 51 -1.18 0.40 5.26
CA GLU A 51 -1.97 -0.33 6.26
C GLU A 51 -2.77 -1.46 5.60
N ALA A 52 -3.38 -1.21 4.44
CA ALA A 52 -4.09 -2.25 3.69
C ALA A 52 -3.16 -3.39 3.26
N TRP A 53 -1.98 -3.08 2.74
CA TRP A 53 -0.96 -4.07 2.38
C TRP A 53 -0.47 -4.88 3.60
N ALA A 54 -0.16 -4.20 4.70
CA ALA A 54 0.28 -4.83 5.93
C ALA A 54 -0.77 -5.80 6.50
N ILE A 55 -2.05 -5.41 6.48
CA ILE A 55 -3.16 -6.26 6.90
C ILE A 55 -3.23 -7.52 6.04
N LEU A 56 -3.08 -7.40 4.71
CA LEU A 56 -3.13 -8.56 3.82
C LEU A 56 -2.00 -9.56 4.14
N ILE A 57 -0.76 -9.08 4.32
CA ILE A 57 0.38 -9.95 4.67
C ILE A 57 0.11 -10.67 6.00
N VAL A 58 -0.30 -9.96 7.04
CA VAL A 58 -0.51 -10.53 8.38
C VAL A 58 -1.66 -11.54 8.37
N THR A 59 -2.72 -11.25 7.61
CA THR A 59 -3.91 -12.10 7.52
C THR A 59 -3.66 -13.35 6.68
N PHE A 60 -2.72 -13.31 5.74
CA PHE A 60 -2.35 -14.47 4.95
C PHE A 60 -1.59 -15.49 5.81
N GLN A 61 -2.28 -16.57 6.18
CA GLN A 61 -1.67 -17.77 6.73
C GLN A 61 -1.47 -18.75 5.58
N PRO A 62 -0.25 -18.93 5.04
CA PRO A 62 -0.02 -19.99 4.07
C PRO A 62 -0.37 -21.31 4.74
N GLN A 63 -1.20 -22.12 4.09
CA GLN A 63 -1.52 -23.46 4.57
C GLN A 63 -0.20 -24.19 4.86
N LYS A 64 0.05 -24.53 6.14
CA LYS A 64 1.08 -25.52 6.45
C LYS A 64 0.63 -26.82 5.82
N ILE A 65 1.24 -27.18 4.69
CA ILE A 65 1.14 -28.53 4.15
C ILE A 65 1.92 -29.41 5.13
N LEU A 66 1.21 -30.12 6.01
CA LEU A 66 1.69 -31.24 6.81
C LEU A 66 0.88 -32.48 6.42
#